data_AF-A0A2P7RJC0-F1
#
_entry.id   AF-A0A2P7RJC0-F1
#
_cell.length_a   1.000
_cell.length_b   1.000
_cell.length_c   1.000
_cell.angle_alpha   90.00
_cell.angle_beta   90.00
_cell.angle_gamma   90.00
#
_symmetry.space_group_name_H-M   'P 1'
#
loop_
_entity.id
_entity.type
_entity.pdbx_description
1 polymer ?
#
loop_
_entity_poly.entity_id
_entity_poly.type
_entity_poly.pdbx_seq_one_letter_code
_entity_poly.pdbx_strand_id
1 'polypeptide(L)'
;MSTVPSLASSESPFNRRTVLWGVLASLIAAAGFVLLSTYAPDFRVGQQGGASALSKSGTGFAGLVELMTLTGDKPWTARSLDDLCYDGLAIVTISPQSDAAALKDIIAAREGLPTLFVLPKWRTTPYPGREGWEMEFGRLSAGEVDHWLAQLLEAKVGSEKVSAESLRVRGDGFVAPAPKDLQWVSFPDALISAGGERGVLLGIPEKPFFVLTDPDLLDNAALKDLDRAAAALGLIDMIRPNREPVVFDLTLHGADRKHDLMKLLLEPPFLALTLAILAASALTLLHGLGRFGPAQAETRAIPFGKRALVETTARLMRRAGRLDHLGGRYAALMRRRAGAILGAPQDLRDEALDHWIARRGKDGKDGYASLSDAVRKAANETDLTAAARRLHEWIARRFRERR
;
A
#
# COMPACT_ATOMS: atom_id res chain seq x y z
N MET A 1 -55.24 1.72 29.89
CA MET A 1 -54.74 0.99 28.70
C MET A 1 -53.31 1.44 28.47
N SER A 2 -52.34 0.63 28.88
CA SER A 2 -50.92 0.92 28.81
C SER A 2 -50.35 0.18 27.61
N THR A 3 -49.88 0.89 26.59
CA THR A 3 -49.11 0.33 25.49
C THR A 3 -47.62 0.39 25.84
N VAL A 4 -47.03 -0.78 26.06
CA VAL A 4 -45.58 -0.94 26.16
C VAL A 4 -45.03 -0.87 24.73
N PRO A 5 -44.00 -0.06 24.42
CA PRO A 5 -43.36 -0.12 23.11
C PRO A 5 -42.53 -1.41 23.03
N SER A 6 -42.75 -2.20 21.98
CA SER A 6 -41.93 -3.35 21.63
C SER A 6 -40.49 -2.90 21.35
N LEU A 7 -39.53 -3.58 21.97
CA LEU A 7 -38.11 -3.45 21.64
C LEU A 7 -37.93 -3.83 20.16
N ALA A 8 -37.50 -2.87 19.35
CA ALA A 8 -37.14 -3.13 17.96
C ALA A 8 -35.98 -4.13 17.94
N SER A 9 -36.23 -5.30 17.36
CA SER A 9 -35.22 -6.29 17.02
C SER A 9 -34.21 -5.63 16.08
N SER A 10 -32.96 -5.47 16.52
CA SER A 10 -31.88 -5.00 15.67
C SER A 10 -31.51 -6.08 14.65
N GLU A 11 -32.16 -6.09 13.49
CA GLU A 11 -31.65 -6.83 12.33
C GLU A 11 -30.26 -6.28 11.98
N SER A 12 -29.27 -7.17 11.91
CA SER A 12 -27.93 -6.78 11.48
C SER A 12 -28.00 -6.32 10.01
N PRO A 13 -27.52 -5.11 9.68
CA PRO A 13 -27.67 -4.53 8.34
C PRO A 13 -26.95 -5.32 7.24
N PHE A 14 -26.06 -6.25 7.60
CA PHE A 14 -25.31 -7.08 6.67
C PHE A 14 -25.33 -8.55 7.08
N ASN A 15 -25.45 -9.44 6.07
CA ASN A 15 -25.29 -10.87 6.25
C ASN A 15 -23.81 -11.20 6.54
N ARG A 16 -23.53 -11.74 7.73
CA ARG A 16 -22.16 -12.07 8.19
C ARG A 16 -21.42 -12.99 7.22
N ARG A 17 -22.11 -13.91 6.56
CA ARG A 17 -21.49 -14.83 5.58
C ARG A 17 -21.03 -14.08 4.34
N THR A 18 -21.85 -13.17 3.83
CA THR A 18 -21.52 -12.35 2.66
C THR A 18 -20.35 -11.43 2.95
N VAL A 19 -20.32 -10.80 4.13
CA VAL A 19 -19.19 -9.96 4.56
C VAL A 19 -17.91 -10.79 4.69
N LEU A 20 -17.98 -11.97 5.30
CA LEU A 20 -16.82 -12.87 5.44
C LEU A 20 -16.25 -13.27 4.08
N TRP A 21 -17.11 -13.72 3.15
CA TRP A 21 -16.68 -14.10 1.80
C TRP A 21 -16.15 -12.90 1.00
N GLY A 22 -16.75 -11.71 1.15
CA GLY A 22 -16.28 -10.48 0.50
C GLY A 22 -14.90 -10.03 1.00
N VAL A 23 -14.63 -10.15 2.31
CA VAL A 23 -13.31 -9.86 2.90
C VAL A 23 -12.29 -10.89 2.41
N LEU A 24 -12.63 -12.18 2.43
CA LEU A 24 -11.73 -13.24 1.97
C LEU A 24 -11.38 -13.09 0.48
N ALA A 25 -12.37 -12.82 -0.38
CA ALA A 25 -12.14 -12.58 -1.80
C ALA A 25 -11.24 -11.36 -2.03
N SER A 26 -11.47 -10.27 -1.29
CA SER A 26 -10.62 -9.07 -1.37
C SER A 26 -9.18 -9.34 -0.94
N LEU A 27 -8.97 -10.14 0.12
CA LEU A 27 -7.62 -10.53 0.58
C LEU A 27 -6.90 -11.40 -0.45
N ILE A 28 -7.58 -12.39 -1.04
CA ILE A 28 -7.01 -13.23 -2.08
C ILE A 28 -6.65 -12.39 -3.32
N ALA A 29 -7.54 -11.49 -3.74
CA ALA A 29 -7.29 -10.60 -4.87
C ALA A 29 -6.11 -9.65 -4.60
N ALA A 30 -6.03 -9.07 -3.39
CA ALA A 30 -4.92 -8.21 -2.99
C ALA A 30 -3.59 -8.98 -2.93
N ALA A 31 -3.57 -10.19 -2.36
CA ALA A 31 -2.39 -11.03 -2.34
C ALA A 31 -1.94 -11.42 -3.75
N GLY A 32 -2.89 -11.82 -4.61
CA GLY A 32 -2.63 -12.11 -6.02
C GLY A 32 -2.08 -10.89 -6.75
N PHE A 33 -2.65 -9.70 -6.55
CA PHE A 33 -2.16 -8.46 -7.15
C PHE A 33 -0.74 -8.12 -6.69
N VAL A 34 -0.44 -8.20 -5.39
CA VAL A 34 0.91 -7.95 -4.86
C VAL A 34 1.90 -8.95 -5.45
N LEU A 35 1.59 -10.24 -5.41
CA LEU A 35 2.48 -11.28 -5.94
C LEU A 35 2.73 -11.08 -7.43
N LEU A 36 1.67 -10.87 -8.22
CA LEU A 36 1.79 -10.66 -9.65
C LEU A 36 2.54 -9.37 -9.94
N SER A 37 2.29 -8.27 -9.25
CA SER A 37 2.99 -7.00 -9.46
C SER A 37 4.49 -7.11 -9.14
N THR A 38 4.84 -7.86 -8.10
CA THR A 38 6.23 -8.05 -7.66
C THR A 38 7.02 -8.94 -8.62
N TYR A 39 6.43 -10.02 -9.16
CA TYR A 39 7.14 -10.96 -10.04
C TYR A 39 6.85 -10.76 -11.54
N ALA A 40 5.81 -10.03 -11.94
CA ALA A 40 5.49 -9.73 -13.34
C ALA A 40 6.67 -9.14 -14.12
N PRO A 41 7.50 -8.22 -13.57
CA PRO A 41 8.65 -7.69 -14.28
C PRO A 41 9.63 -8.77 -14.77
N ASP A 42 9.80 -9.86 -14.02
CA ASP A 42 10.78 -10.92 -14.33
C ASP A 42 10.43 -11.71 -15.59
N PHE A 43 9.13 -11.88 -15.83
CA PHE A 43 8.63 -12.54 -17.05
C PHE A 43 8.84 -11.68 -18.29
N ARG A 44 9.05 -10.38 -18.11
CA ARG A 44 9.17 -9.41 -19.20
C ARG A 44 10.61 -8.91 -19.40
N VAL A 45 11.57 -9.42 -18.61
CA VAL A 45 12.99 -9.07 -18.72
C VAL A 45 13.50 -9.35 -20.13
N GLY A 46 14.17 -8.36 -20.71
CA GLY A 46 14.75 -8.44 -22.06
C GLY A 46 13.75 -8.49 -23.22
N GLN A 47 12.44 -8.61 -22.96
CA GLN A 47 11.40 -8.67 -24.00
C GLN A 47 10.79 -7.30 -24.33
N GLN A 48 10.89 -6.35 -23.38
CA GLN A 48 10.30 -5.01 -23.51
C GLN A 48 11.20 -4.04 -24.28
N GLY A 49 11.39 -4.31 -25.57
CA GLY A 49 12.22 -3.45 -26.43
C GLY A 49 13.68 -3.39 -25.98
N GLY A 50 14.42 -2.47 -26.58
CA GLY A 50 15.83 -2.20 -26.32
C GLY A 50 16.77 -3.25 -26.91
N ALA A 51 18.06 -2.99 -26.72
CA ALA A 51 19.17 -3.79 -27.18
C ALA A 51 19.36 -5.08 -26.36
N SER A 52 18.36 -5.95 -26.33
CA SER A 52 18.39 -7.22 -25.58
C SER A 52 18.21 -8.45 -26.49
N ALA A 53 18.83 -9.56 -26.11
CA ALA A 53 18.74 -10.85 -26.80
C ALA A 53 17.33 -11.47 -26.83
N LEU A 54 16.43 -11.04 -25.95
CA LEU A 54 15.03 -11.47 -25.99
C LEU A 54 14.11 -10.45 -26.68
N SER A 55 14.65 -9.29 -27.09
CA SER A 55 13.86 -8.21 -27.66
C SER A 55 13.64 -8.42 -29.16
N LYS A 56 12.36 -8.33 -29.56
CA LYS A 56 11.90 -8.39 -30.96
C LYS A 56 11.79 -7.02 -31.62
N SER A 57 12.21 -5.95 -30.93
CA SER A 57 12.20 -4.59 -31.50
C SER A 57 13.28 -4.44 -32.57
N GLY A 58 13.26 -3.33 -33.31
CA GLY A 58 14.28 -3.07 -34.34
C GLY A 58 15.71 -3.06 -33.78
N THR A 59 15.90 -2.49 -32.59
CA THR A 59 17.21 -2.43 -31.91
C THR A 59 17.54 -3.67 -31.08
N GLY A 60 16.63 -4.65 -31.02
CA GLY A 60 16.81 -5.90 -30.28
C GLY A 60 17.66 -6.95 -31.02
N PHE A 61 17.92 -8.07 -30.35
CA PHE A 61 18.82 -9.13 -30.84
C PHE A 61 18.17 -10.52 -30.89
N ALA A 62 16.86 -10.65 -30.65
CA ALA A 62 16.16 -11.94 -30.69
C ALA A 62 16.29 -12.65 -32.06
N GLY A 63 16.32 -11.89 -33.15
CA GLY A 63 16.54 -12.42 -34.49
C GLY A 63 17.94 -13.04 -34.64
N LEU A 64 18.97 -12.48 -34.01
CA LEU A 64 20.32 -13.05 -34.04
C LEU A 64 20.36 -14.38 -33.27
N VAL A 65 19.76 -14.42 -32.08
CA VAL A 65 19.64 -15.65 -31.27
C VAL A 65 18.94 -16.75 -32.06
N GLU A 66 17.81 -16.41 -32.71
CA GLU A 66 17.05 -17.35 -33.53
C GLU A 66 17.83 -17.79 -34.77
N LEU A 67 18.48 -16.86 -35.48
CA LEU A 67 19.31 -17.16 -36.65
C LEU A 67 20.47 -18.11 -36.32
N MET A 68 21.17 -17.86 -35.22
CA MET A 68 22.23 -18.75 -34.72
C MET A 68 21.68 -20.14 -34.38
N THR A 69 20.53 -20.20 -33.71
CA THR A 69 19.87 -21.48 -33.38
C THR A 69 19.51 -22.27 -34.64
N LEU A 70 18.93 -21.60 -35.64
CA LEU A 70 18.55 -22.22 -36.92
C LEU A 70 19.76 -22.66 -37.76
N THR A 71 20.92 -22.05 -37.56
CA THR A 71 22.17 -22.38 -38.26
C THR A 71 23.05 -23.40 -37.52
N GLY A 72 22.55 -23.95 -36.42
CA GLY A 72 23.13 -25.12 -35.73
C GLY A 72 23.81 -24.81 -34.40
N ASP A 73 23.86 -23.54 -33.98
CA ASP A 73 24.30 -23.18 -32.64
C ASP A 73 23.21 -23.43 -31.58
N LYS A 74 23.60 -23.36 -30.31
CA LYS A 74 22.67 -23.43 -29.17
C LYS A 74 22.93 -22.26 -28.23
N PRO A 75 22.65 -21.01 -28.64
CA PRO A 75 22.83 -19.89 -27.75
C PRO A 75 21.86 -19.98 -26.57
N TRP A 76 22.32 -19.57 -25.39
CA TRP A 76 21.45 -19.39 -24.23
C TRP A 76 21.61 -17.98 -23.67
N THR A 77 20.72 -17.64 -22.74
CA THR A 77 20.72 -16.33 -22.08
C THR A 77 21.17 -16.46 -20.64
N ALA A 78 22.19 -15.71 -20.25
CA ALA A 78 22.61 -15.56 -18.86
C ALA A 78 21.66 -14.62 -18.12
N ARG A 79 21.20 -15.02 -16.93
CA ARG A 79 20.33 -14.22 -16.07
C ARG A 79 21.00 -13.80 -14.77
N SER A 80 22.17 -14.35 -14.47
CA SER A 80 23.03 -13.99 -13.35
C SER A 80 24.48 -13.85 -13.80
N LEU A 81 25.30 -13.20 -12.98
CA LEU A 81 26.74 -13.08 -13.25
C LEU A 81 27.43 -14.47 -13.29
N ASP A 82 26.95 -15.43 -12.51
CA ASP A 82 27.50 -16.80 -12.50
C ASP A 82 27.21 -17.52 -13.83
N ASP A 83 26.05 -17.29 -14.45
CA ASP A 83 25.75 -17.81 -15.80
C ASP A 83 26.70 -17.25 -16.86
N LEU A 84 27.25 -16.05 -16.61
CA LEU A 84 28.28 -15.42 -17.42
C LEU A 84 29.70 -15.89 -17.05
N CYS A 85 29.92 -16.84 -16.15
CA CYS A 85 31.25 -17.40 -15.88
C CYS A 85 31.51 -18.69 -16.66
N TYR A 86 30.96 -18.80 -17.87
CA TYR A 86 31.12 -19.94 -18.77
C TYR A 86 32.26 -19.75 -19.79
N ASP A 87 32.95 -20.84 -20.12
CA ASP A 87 34.02 -20.92 -21.13
C ASP A 87 33.46 -20.96 -22.57
N GLY A 88 33.16 -19.77 -23.10
CA GLY A 88 32.58 -19.54 -24.42
C GLY A 88 32.50 -18.04 -24.71
N LEU A 89 31.89 -17.65 -25.83
CA LEU A 89 31.72 -16.23 -26.18
C LEU A 89 30.51 -15.66 -25.45
N ALA A 90 30.72 -14.63 -24.62
CA ALA A 90 29.62 -13.82 -24.10
C ALA A 90 29.33 -12.64 -25.03
N ILE A 91 28.07 -12.43 -25.40
CA ILE A 91 27.61 -11.23 -26.12
C ILE A 91 26.88 -10.35 -25.11
N VAL A 92 27.48 -9.21 -24.82
CA VAL A 92 27.01 -8.23 -23.84
C VAL A 92 26.52 -7.00 -24.58
N THR A 93 25.21 -6.85 -24.68
CA THR A 93 24.58 -5.72 -25.37
C THR A 93 24.32 -4.58 -24.39
N ILE A 94 24.93 -3.43 -24.64
CA ILE A 94 24.82 -2.26 -23.76
C ILE A 94 23.64 -1.40 -24.23
N SER A 95 22.80 -0.99 -23.28
CA SER A 95 21.67 -0.09 -23.49
C SER A 95 21.96 1.28 -22.87
N PRO A 96 21.41 2.40 -23.40
CA PRO A 96 21.57 3.71 -22.75
C PRO A 96 21.04 3.74 -21.30
N GLN A 97 20.17 2.81 -20.91
CA GLN A 97 19.64 2.68 -19.54
C GLN A 97 20.31 1.57 -18.72
N SER A 98 21.38 0.95 -19.23
CA SER A 98 22.14 -0.07 -18.48
C SER A 98 22.77 0.52 -17.22
N ASP A 99 23.10 -0.35 -16.25
CA ASP A 99 23.84 0.04 -15.05
C ASP A 99 25.35 -0.06 -15.28
N ALA A 100 26.06 1.06 -15.11
CA ALA A 100 27.50 1.13 -15.28
C ALA A 100 28.27 0.32 -14.22
N ALA A 101 27.73 0.16 -13.01
CA ALA A 101 28.36 -0.68 -11.99
C ALA A 101 28.28 -2.16 -12.39
N ALA A 102 27.10 -2.61 -12.84
CA ALA A 102 26.91 -3.98 -13.33
C ALA A 102 27.82 -4.30 -14.52
N LEU A 103 28.04 -3.33 -15.43
CA LEU A 103 28.98 -3.52 -16.55
C LEU A 103 30.42 -3.75 -16.05
N LYS A 104 30.86 -3.03 -15.00
CA LYS A 104 32.18 -3.25 -14.39
C LYS A 104 32.29 -4.63 -13.77
N ASP A 105 31.24 -5.11 -13.11
CA ASP A 105 31.19 -6.45 -12.53
C ASP A 105 31.32 -7.53 -13.61
N ILE A 106 30.66 -7.36 -14.77
CA ILE A 106 30.78 -8.26 -15.93
C ILE A 106 32.19 -8.23 -16.51
N ILE A 107 32.77 -7.04 -16.71
CA ILE A 107 34.14 -6.87 -17.20
C ILE A 107 35.14 -7.60 -16.29
N ALA A 108 34.98 -7.47 -14.97
CA ALA A 108 35.83 -8.15 -14.00
C ALA A 108 35.62 -9.67 -14.01
N ALA A 109 34.37 -10.13 -14.02
CA ALA A 109 34.04 -11.57 -14.04
C ALA A 109 34.53 -12.29 -15.31
N ARG A 110 34.66 -11.56 -16.43
CA ARG A 110 35.07 -12.10 -17.72
C ARG A 110 36.46 -11.71 -18.17
N GLU A 111 37.32 -11.14 -17.32
CA GLU A 111 38.64 -10.62 -17.69
C GLU A 111 39.52 -11.58 -18.53
N GLY A 112 39.41 -12.89 -18.29
CA GLY A 112 40.12 -13.94 -19.03
C GLY A 112 39.31 -14.72 -20.06
N LEU A 113 38.06 -14.31 -20.36
CA LEU A 113 37.14 -15.07 -21.19
C LEU A 113 36.61 -14.25 -22.40
N PRO A 114 36.43 -14.87 -23.58
CA PRO A 114 35.92 -14.21 -24.77
C PRO A 114 34.61 -13.46 -24.52
N THR A 115 34.61 -12.16 -24.82
CA THR A 115 33.43 -11.29 -24.61
C THR A 115 33.32 -10.23 -25.70
N LEU A 116 32.17 -10.19 -26.38
CA LEU A 116 31.79 -9.15 -27.33
C LEU A 116 30.87 -8.13 -26.65
N PHE A 117 31.35 -6.91 -26.47
CA PHE A 117 30.56 -5.78 -26.01
C PHE A 117 29.99 -5.03 -27.21
N VAL A 118 28.67 -4.88 -27.25
CA VAL A 118 27.97 -4.15 -28.32
C VAL A 118 27.53 -2.79 -27.80
N LEU A 119 28.03 -1.71 -28.39
CA LEU A 119 27.72 -0.35 -27.97
C LEU A 119 26.30 0.08 -28.37
N PRO A 120 25.68 0.99 -27.60
CA PRO A 120 24.40 1.55 -27.99
C PRO A 120 24.56 2.62 -29.08
N LYS A 121 23.48 2.84 -29.84
CA LYS A 121 23.45 3.83 -30.94
C LYS A 121 22.17 4.64 -31.00
N TRP A 122 21.02 4.00 -30.86
CA TRP A 122 19.71 4.63 -31.01
C TRP A 122 19.07 4.97 -29.67
N ARG A 123 18.37 6.10 -29.61
CA ARG A 123 17.48 6.43 -28.51
C ARG A 123 16.06 6.00 -28.90
N THR A 124 15.57 4.96 -28.24
CA THR A 124 14.23 4.43 -28.47
C THR A 124 13.33 4.55 -27.24
N THR A 125 12.02 4.50 -27.46
CA THR A 125 11.05 4.20 -26.40
C THR A 125 10.05 3.15 -26.87
N PRO A 126 9.41 2.39 -25.97
CA PRO A 126 8.33 1.47 -26.34
C PRO A 126 7.21 2.18 -27.11
N TYR A 127 6.67 1.53 -28.14
CA TYR A 127 5.55 2.03 -28.92
C TYR A 127 4.22 1.77 -28.18
N PRO A 128 3.39 2.80 -27.91
CA PRO A 128 2.11 2.61 -27.22
C PRO A 128 1.17 1.68 -27.99
N GLY A 129 0.64 0.65 -27.31
CA GLY A 129 -0.36 -0.25 -27.87
C GLY A 129 0.18 -1.36 -28.79
N ARG A 130 1.50 -1.49 -28.95
CA ARG A 130 2.13 -2.64 -29.62
C ARG A 130 3.33 -3.15 -28.83
N GLU A 131 3.17 -4.28 -28.17
CA GLU A 131 4.26 -4.90 -27.41
C GLU A 131 5.42 -5.32 -28.32
N GLY A 132 6.65 -5.09 -27.84
CA GLY A 132 7.89 -5.36 -28.59
C GLY A 132 8.22 -4.36 -29.70
N TRP A 133 7.35 -3.37 -29.97
CA TRP A 133 7.62 -2.31 -30.93
C TRP A 133 8.25 -1.10 -30.24
N GLU A 134 9.05 -0.34 -30.99
CA GLU A 134 9.73 0.85 -30.51
C GLU A 134 9.55 2.03 -31.46
N MET A 135 9.64 3.23 -30.90
CA MET A 135 9.80 4.48 -31.63
C MET A 135 11.24 4.95 -31.48
N GLU A 136 11.88 5.26 -32.60
CA GLU A 136 13.20 5.88 -32.65
C GLU A 136 13.07 7.41 -32.58
N PHE A 137 13.84 8.04 -31.69
CA PHE A 137 13.91 9.51 -31.55
C PHE A 137 15.21 10.10 -32.09
N GLY A 138 16.05 9.26 -32.69
CA GLY A 138 17.35 9.61 -33.24
C GLY A 138 18.52 8.92 -32.51
N ARG A 139 19.74 9.32 -32.88
CA ARG A 139 20.97 8.76 -32.33
C ARG A 139 21.26 9.28 -30.92
N LEU A 140 21.95 8.46 -30.13
CA LEU A 140 22.63 8.92 -28.93
C LEU A 140 23.70 9.94 -29.30
N SER A 141 23.94 10.89 -28.41
CA SER A 141 25.04 11.83 -28.56
C SER A 141 26.39 11.10 -28.41
N ALA A 142 27.44 11.61 -29.06
CA ALA A 142 28.78 11.02 -28.95
C ALA A 142 29.23 10.89 -27.49
N GLY A 143 28.93 11.88 -26.63
CA GLY A 143 29.26 11.82 -25.20
C GLY A 143 28.55 10.71 -24.44
N GLU A 144 27.32 10.34 -24.80
CA GLU A 144 26.62 9.20 -24.21
C GLU A 144 27.24 7.87 -24.62
N VAL A 145 27.67 7.74 -25.88
CA VAL A 145 28.35 6.52 -26.33
C VAL A 145 29.78 6.44 -25.77
N ASP A 146 30.50 7.56 -25.75
CA ASP A 146 31.85 7.69 -25.17
C ASP A 146 31.86 7.32 -23.68
N HIS A 147 30.79 7.62 -22.94
CA HIS A 147 30.65 7.20 -21.55
C HIS A 147 30.73 5.67 -21.37
N TRP A 148 30.08 4.92 -22.26
CA TRP A 148 30.12 3.45 -22.27
C TRP A 148 31.45 2.93 -22.81
N LEU A 149 31.94 3.52 -23.90
CA LEU A 149 33.22 3.16 -24.50
C LEU A 149 34.37 3.29 -23.50
N ALA A 150 34.38 4.37 -22.71
CA ALA A 150 35.41 4.64 -21.70
C ALA A 150 35.48 3.59 -20.58
N GLN A 151 34.46 2.76 -20.38
CA GLN A 151 34.52 1.62 -19.46
C GLN A 151 35.35 0.45 -20.02
N LEU A 152 35.51 0.40 -21.35
CA LEU A 152 36.16 -0.70 -22.08
C LEU A 152 37.51 -0.29 -22.63
N LEU A 153 37.61 0.90 -23.23
CA LEU A 153 38.84 1.47 -23.76
C LEU A 153 38.79 3.01 -23.79
N GLU A 154 39.95 3.65 -23.66
CA GLU A 154 40.08 5.10 -23.81
C GLU A 154 40.10 5.51 -25.29
N ALA A 155 38.92 5.74 -25.87
CA ALA A 155 38.78 6.28 -27.22
C ALA A 155 37.49 7.12 -27.37
N LYS A 156 37.30 7.70 -28.57
CA LYS A 156 36.12 8.50 -28.91
C LYS A 156 35.41 7.97 -30.14
N VAL A 157 34.09 8.03 -30.11
CA VAL A 157 33.21 7.60 -31.19
C VAL A 157 33.05 8.68 -32.25
N GLY A 158 33.30 8.30 -33.49
CA GLY A 158 32.92 9.03 -34.68
C GLY A 158 31.55 8.56 -35.21
N SER A 159 30.82 9.47 -35.85
CA SER A 159 29.59 9.16 -36.55
C SER A 159 29.59 9.83 -37.92
N GLU A 160 29.17 9.09 -38.95
CA GLU A 160 29.06 9.64 -40.30
C GLU A 160 27.86 9.02 -41.01
N LYS A 161 27.19 9.79 -41.88
CA LYS A 161 26.33 9.21 -42.91
C LYS A 161 27.24 8.62 -43.96
N VAL A 162 27.23 7.31 -44.06
CA VAL A 162 28.26 6.60 -44.80
C VAL A 162 28.06 6.76 -46.30
N SER A 163 29.13 7.17 -46.97
CA SER A 163 29.33 7.00 -48.43
C SER A 163 30.05 5.69 -48.78
N ALA A 164 30.62 4.98 -47.80
CA ALA A 164 31.26 3.68 -48.00
C ALA A 164 30.22 2.57 -48.18
N GLU A 165 30.20 1.93 -49.34
CA GLU A 165 29.23 0.87 -49.63
C GLU A 165 29.45 -0.41 -48.80
N SER A 166 30.65 -0.58 -48.22
CA SER A 166 31.03 -1.79 -47.51
C SER A 166 32.08 -1.63 -46.41
N LEU A 167 32.03 -2.54 -45.45
CA LEU A 167 33.02 -2.77 -44.40
C LEU A 167 34.00 -3.86 -44.84
N ARG A 168 35.26 -3.74 -44.44
CA ARG A 168 36.32 -4.71 -44.78
C ARG A 168 36.85 -5.36 -43.51
N VAL A 169 37.00 -6.68 -43.55
CA VAL A 169 37.73 -7.43 -42.52
C VAL A 169 39.24 -7.26 -42.72
N ARG A 170 39.98 -7.24 -41.62
CA ARG A 170 41.44 -7.22 -41.63
C ARG A 170 41.96 -8.59 -42.05
N GLY A 171 42.69 -8.64 -43.16
CA GLY A 171 43.36 -9.86 -43.66
C GLY A 171 42.52 -10.68 -44.65
N ASP A 172 41.21 -10.78 -44.44
CA ASP A 172 40.30 -11.47 -45.35
C ASP A 172 39.38 -10.49 -46.09
N GLY A 173 39.17 -10.73 -47.38
CA GLY A 173 38.32 -9.91 -48.26
C GLY A 173 36.81 -10.03 -47.98
N PHE A 174 36.42 -10.33 -46.73
CA PHE A 174 35.03 -10.33 -46.32
C PHE A 174 34.50 -8.89 -46.34
N VAL A 175 33.45 -8.68 -47.13
CA VAL A 175 32.81 -7.40 -47.40
C VAL A 175 31.41 -7.45 -46.84
N ALA A 176 31.15 -6.75 -45.74
CA ALA A 176 29.80 -6.61 -45.20
C ALA A 176 29.17 -5.30 -45.70
N PRO A 177 27.86 -5.27 -46.01
CA PRO A 177 27.17 -4.02 -46.31
C PRO A 177 27.26 -3.07 -45.12
N ALA A 178 27.72 -1.83 -45.33
CA ALA A 178 27.79 -0.86 -44.24
C ALA A 178 26.39 -0.35 -43.85
N PRO A 179 26.12 -0.13 -42.54
CA PRO A 179 24.95 0.62 -42.09
C PRO A 179 24.95 2.05 -42.66
N LYS A 180 23.75 2.60 -42.92
CA LYS A 180 23.60 3.95 -43.49
C LYS A 180 24.20 5.03 -42.60
N ASP A 181 24.00 4.91 -41.29
CA ASP A 181 24.44 5.87 -40.28
C ASP A 181 25.54 5.26 -39.39
N LEU A 182 26.68 4.89 -39.97
CA LEU A 182 27.71 4.13 -39.25
C LEU A 182 28.23 4.85 -37.98
N GLN A 183 28.46 4.05 -36.95
CA GLN A 183 29.18 4.39 -35.73
C GLN A 183 30.54 3.70 -35.73
N TRP A 184 31.62 4.47 -35.60
CA TRP A 184 33.00 3.96 -35.70
C TRP A 184 33.90 4.60 -34.63
N VAL A 185 35.07 4.03 -34.39
CA VAL A 185 36.11 4.59 -33.50
C VAL A 185 37.42 4.66 -34.26
N SER A 186 38.23 5.71 -34.03
CA SER A 186 39.57 5.79 -34.62
C SER A 186 40.46 4.75 -33.96
N PHE A 187 40.72 3.64 -34.64
CA PHE A 187 41.44 2.49 -34.11
C PHE A 187 42.22 1.79 -35.25
N PRO A 188 43.55 1.97 -35.32
CA PRO A 188 44.37 1.45 -36.43
C PRO A 188 44.30 -0.07 -36.59
N ASP A 189 44.25 -0.80 -35.48
CA ASP A 189 44.30 -2.27 -35.46
C ASP A 189 42.91 -2.94 -35.40
N ALA A 190 41.89 -2.30 -35.96
CA ALA A 190 40.53 -2.83 -35.94
C ALA A 190 40.42 -4.14 -36.75
N LEU A 191 39.62 -5.08 -36.27
CA LEU A 191 39.32 -6.33 -36.97
C LEU A 191 38.41 -6.11 -38.17
N ILE A 192 37.48 -5.17 -38.06
CA ILE A 192 36.62 -4.70 -39.16
C ILE A 192 36.72 -3.19 -39.20
N SER A 193 36.95 -2.63 -40.39
CA SER A 193 37.00 -1.19 -40.61
C SER A 193 36.15 -0.73 -41.79
N ALA A 194 35.69 0.51 -41.71
CA ALA A 194 35.02 1.22 -42.81
C ALA A 194 36.03 2.03 -43.66
N GLY A 195 37.25 1.49 -43.82
CA GLY A 195 38.35 2.15 -44.51
C GLY A 195 39.20 3.05 -43.59
N GLY A 196 40.51 3.07 -43.85
CA GLY A 196 41.48 3.77 -42.99
C GLY A 196 41.45 3.22 -41.56
N GLU A 197 41.58 4.11 -40.58
CA GLU A 197 41.56 3.78 -39.14
C GLU A 197 40.14 3.79 -38.54
N ARG A 198 39.09 3.76 -39.37
CA ARG A 198 37.69 3.80 -38.90
C ARG A 198 37.24 2.41 -38.48
N GLY A 199 37.61 2.01 -37.26
CA GLY A 199 37.30 0.71 -36.69
C GLY A 199 35.82 0.57 -36.32
N VAL A 200 35.24 -0.59 -36.65
CA VAL A 200 33.86 -0.95 -36.35
C VAL A 200 33.80 -2.15 -35.39
N LEU A 201 34.66 -3.14 -35.60
CA LEU A 201 34.89 -4.21 -34.63
C LEU A 201 36.33 -4.12 -34.15
N LEU A 202 36.50 -3.88 -32.86
CA LEU A 202 37.79 -3.70 -32.22
C LEU A 202 38.14 -4.95 -31.42
N GLY A 203 39.39 -5.40 -31.50
CA GLY A 203 39.96 -6.35 -30.54
C GLY A 203 40.76 -5.58 -29.49
N ILE A 204 40.45 -5.78 -28.21
CA ILE A 204 41.18 -5.12 -27.13
C ILE A 204 42.52 -5.85 -26.93
N PRO A 205 43.66 -5.14 -26.93
CA PRO A 205 44.95 -5.75 -26.64
C PRO A 205 44.94 -6.41 -25.25
N GLU A 206 45.63 -7.56 -25.13
CA GLU A 206 45.86 -8.28 -23.87
C GLU A 206 44.62 -8.85 -23.17
N LYS A 207 43.42 -8.62 -23.72
CA LYS A 207 42.16 -9.19 -23.21
C LYS A 207 41.43 -9.90 -24.34
N PRO A 208 40.74 -11.02 -24.09
CA PRO A 208 39.88 -11.67 -25.09
C PRO A 208 38.56 -10.87 -25.28
N PHE A 209 38.64 -9.54 -25.34
CA PHE A 209 37.50 -8.64 -25.46
C PHE A 209 37.41 -8.06 -26.85
N PHE A 210 36.18 -7.97 -27.33
CA PHE A 210 35.83 -7.36 -28.59
C PHE A 210 34.80 -6.26 -28.34
N VAL A 211 34.92 -5.16 -29.08
CA VAL A 211 33.96 -4.05 -29.01
C VAL A 211 33.38 -3.82 -30.39
N LEU A 212 32.07 -4.03 -30.52
CA LEU A 212 31.31 -3.67 -31.70
C LEU A 212 30.77 -2.26 -31.52
N THR A 213 31.26 -1.33 -32.34
CA THR A 213 30.89 0.08 -32.23
C THR A 213 29.51 0.36 -32.82
N ASP A 214 29.08 -0.38 -33.84
CA ASP A 214 27.77 -0.20 -34.47
C ASP A 214 26.88 -1.44 -34.26
N PRO A 215 25.80 -1.34 -33.47
CA PRO A 215 24.86 -2.44 -33.25
C PRO A 215 24.06 -2.81 -34.51
N ASP A 216 23.94 -1.92 -35.50
CA ASP A 216 23.20 -2.15 -36.75
C ASP A 216 23.87 -3.18 -37.68
N LEU A 217 24.91 -3.86 -37.21
CA LEU A 217 25.50 -5.04 -37.85
C LEU A 217 24.90 -6.35 -37.34
N LEU A 218 24.29 -6.34 -36.16
CA LEU A 218 23.81 -7.52 -35.46
C LEU A 218 22.34 -7.42 -35.02
N ASP A 219 21.77 -6.21 -34.98
CA ASP A 219 20.41 -5.99 -34.52
C ASP A 219 19.33 -6.53 -35.49
N ASN A 220 18.10 -6.65 -35.00
CA ASN A 220 16.98 -7.15 -35.79
C ASN A 220 16.66 -6.28 -37.00
N ALA A 221 16.98 -4.99 -36.98
CA ALA A 221 16.79 -4.10 -38.12
C ALA A 221 17.75 -4.47 -39.27
N ALA A 222 18.98 -4.87 -38.96
CA ALA A 222 19.98 -5.35 -39.91
C ALA A 222 19.59 -6.69 -40.53
N LEU A 223 19.08 -7.63 -39.71
CA LEU A 223 18.79 -9.01 -40.13
C LEU A 223 17.62 -9.17 -41.10
N LYS A 224 16.92 -8.07 -41.44
CA LYS A 224 15.89 -8.07 -42.50
C LYS A 224 16.49 -8.27 -43.89
N ASP A 225 17.77 -7.98 -44.06
CA ASP A 225 18.51 -8.14 -45.30
C ASP A 225 19.37 -9.40 -45.23
N LEU A 226 19.33 -10.22 -46.29
CA LEU A 226 19.99 -11.52 -46.29
C LEU A 226 21.52 -11.41 -46.22
N ASP A 227 22.11 -10.44 -46.94
CA ASP A 227 23.55 -10.26 -46.98
C ASP A 227 24.06 -9.76 -45.63
N ARG A 228 23.30 -8.88 -44.97
CA ARG A 228 23.59 -8.44 -43.60
C ARG A 228 23.44 -9.56 -42.58
N ALA A 229 22.43 -10.41 -42.71
CA ALA A 229 22.24 -11.55 -41.82
C ALA A 229 23.38 -12.58 -41.96
N ALA A 230 23.80 -12.88 -43.19
CA ALA A 230 24.98 -13.70 -43.44
C ALA A 230 26.25 -13.05 -42.86
N ALA A 231 26.37 -11.73 -42.97
CA ALA A 231 27.50 -11.00 -42.42
C ALA A 231 27.54 -10.97 -40.89
N ALA A 232 26.37 -10.90 -40.23
CA ALA A 232 26.27 -11.01 -38.79
C ALA A 232 26.83 -12.35 -38.29
N LEU A 233 26.45 -13.46 -38.94
CA LEU A 233 26.99 -14.78 -38.62
C LEU A 233 28.50 -14.88 -38.90
N GLY A 234 28.95 -14.33 -40.03
CA GLY A 234 30.38 -14.28 -40.37
C GLY A 234 31.20 -13.49 -39.35
N LEU A 235 30.68 -12.37 -38.85
CA LEU A 235 31.31 -11.57 -37.79
C LEU A 235 31.46 -12.38 -36.51
N ILE A 236 30.39 -13.06 -36.08
CA ILE A 236 30.43 -13.89 -34.88
C ILE A 236 31.42 -15.05 -35.07
N ASP A 237 31.36 -15.79 -36.19
CA ASP A 237 32.29 -16.88 -36.50
C ASP A 237 33.75 -16.43 -36.56
N MET A 238 34.03 -15.20 -37.00
CA MET A 238 35.38 -14.63 -37.02
C MET A 238 35.99 -14.48 -35.61
N ILE A 239 35.20 -14.11 -34.60
CA ILE A 239 35.68 -13.94 -33.22
C ILE A 239 35.60 -15.24 -32.40
N ARG A 240 34.94 -16.28 -32.91
CA ARG A 240 34.87 -17.63 -32.33
C ARG A 240 35.20 -18.71 -33.37
N PRO A 241 36.46 -18.81 -33.81
CA PRO A 241 36.85 -19.68 -34.94
C PRO A 241 36.61 -21.17 -34.68
N ASN A 242 36.56 -21.62 -33.41
CA ASN A 242 36.25 -23.01 -33.07
C ASN A 242 34.75 -23.23 -32.78
N ARG A 243 33.91 -22.23 -33.04
CA ARG A 243 32.47 -22.23 -32.75
C ARG A 243 32.17 -22.54 -31.30
N GLU A 244 32.92 -21.89 -30.40
CA GLU A 244 32.66 -21.93 -28.97
C GLU A 244 31.20 -21.53 -28.68
N PRO A 245 30.56 -22.12 -27.66
CA PRO A 245 29.17 -21.82 -27.36
C PRO A 245 28.97 -20.35 -26.98
N VAL A 246 27.80 -19.80 -27.31
CA VAL A 246 27.50 -18.38 -27.16
C VAL A 246 26.47 -18.16 -26.06
N VAL A 247 26.78 -17.25 -25.15
CA VAL A 247 25.86 -16.80 -24.11
C VAL A 247 25.53 -15.32 -24.31
N PHE A 248 24.24 -14.99 -24.28
CA PHE A 248 23.78 -13.62 -24.34
C PHE A 248 23.50 -13.09 -22.94
N ASP A 249 24.03 -11.92 -22.62
CA ASP A 249 23.77 -11.28 -21.34
C ASP A 249 22.34 -10.70 -21.24
N LEU A 250 21.63 -11.02 -20.16
CA LEU A 250 20.42 -10.31 -19.74
C LEU A 250 20.58 -9.59 -18.40
N THR A 251 21.73 -9.73 -17.73
CA THR A 251 21.99 -9.11 -16.43
C THR A 251 22.02 -7.59 -16.55
N LEU A 252 22.63 -7.02 -17.60
CA LEU A 252 22.58 -5.57 -17.90
C LEU A 252 21.18 -5.06 -18.27
N HIS A 253 20.26 -5.96 -18.60
CA HIS A 253 18.86 -5.68 -18.92
C HIS A 253 17.93 -5.94 -17.72
N GLY A 254 18.52 -6.15 -16.54
CA GLY A 254 17.80 -6.28 -15.27
C GLY A 254 17.32 -7.70 -14.95
N ALA A 255 17.94 -8.74 -15.52
CA ALA A 255 17.72 -10.12 -15.09
C ALA A 255 18.24 -10.38 -13.67
N ASP A 256 19.37 -9.77 -13.29
CA ASP A 256 20.01 -9.95 -11.98
C ASP A 256 19.62 -8.84 -10.99
N ARG A 257 18.34 -8.41 -10.98
CA ARG A 257 17.85 -7.40 -10.02
C ARG A 257 17.78 -7.99 -8.61
N LYS A 258 18.92 -8.08 -7.92
CA LYS A 258 19.04 -8.54 -6.53
C LYS A 258 18.36 -7.60 -5.50
N HIS A 259 17.89 -6.41 -5.89
CA HIS A 259 17.53 -5.33 -4.98
C HIS A 259 16.04 -4.92 -4.97
N ASP A 260 15.11 -5.79 -5.37
CA ASP A 260 13.68 -5.47 -5.23
C ASP A 260 13.23 -5.65 -3.77
N LEU A 261 13.01 -4.54 -3.07
CA LEU A 261 12.56 -4.53 -1.67
C LEU A 261 11.27 -5.32 -1.45
N MET A 262 10.36 -5.34 -2.43
CA MET A 262 9.12 -6.11 -2.30
C MET A 262 9.35 -7.61 -2.43
N LYS A 263 10.27 -8.03 -3.31
CA LYS A 263 10.69 -9.44 -3.36
C LYS A 263 11.41 -9.86 -2.10
N LEU A 264 12.29 -8.99 -1.58
CA LEU A 264 13.03 -9.24 -0.34
C LEU A 264 12.08 -9.53 0.83
N LEU A 265 10.94 -8.84 0.93
CA LEU A 265 9.92 -9.11 1.95
C LEU A 265 9.21 -10.46 1.76
N LEU A 266 9.16 -10.99 0.54
CA LEU A 266 8.48 -12.24 0.16
C LEU A 266 9.45 -13.43 0.04
N GLU A 267 10.75 -13.21 0.22
CA GLU A 267 11.79 -14.23 0.12
C GLU A 267 12.54 -14.41 1.45
N PRO A 268 13.20 -15.56 1.69
CA PRO A 268 14.04 -15.74 2.87
C PRO A 268 15.17 -14.70 2.94
N PRO A 269 15.49 -14.15 4.13
CA PRO A 269 14.99 -14.53 5.46
C PRO A 269 13.72 -13.76 5.90
N PHE A 270 13.31 -12.70 5.21
CA PHE A 270 12.24 -11.81 5.70
C PHE A 270 10.84 -12.37 5.51
N LEU A 271 10.66 -13.37 4.64
CA LEU A 271 9.38 -14.07 4.46
C LEU A 271 8.72 -14.46 5.79
N ALA A 272 9.50 -14.98 6.74
CA ALA A 272 8.99 -15.39 8.06
C ALA A 272 8.44 -14.18 8.85
N LEU A 273 9.14 -13.04 8.82
CA LEU A 273 8.70 -11.81 9.45
C LEU A 273 7.42 -11.26 8.79
N THR A 274 7.38 -11.26 7.46
CA THR A 274 6.22 -10.80 6.68
C THR A 274 4.98 -11.67 6.98
N LEU A 275 5.14 -12.99 7.02
CA LEU A 275 4.06 -13.92 7.39
C LEU A 275 3.62 -13.75 8.86
N ALA A 276 4.54 -13.50 9.78
CA ALA A 276 4.22 -13.25 11.18
C ALA A 276 3.41 -11.96 11.38
N ILE A 277 3.80 -10.88 10.71
CA ILE A 277 3.07 -9.60 10.72
C ILE A 277 1.68 -9.81 10.14
N LEU A 278 1.57 -10.49 8.99
CA LEU A 278 0.29 -10.76 8.33
C LEU A 278 -0.64 -11.60 9.21
N ALA A 279 -0.10 -12.63 9.88
CA ALA A 279 -0.84 -13.44 10.84
C ALA A 279 -1.30 -12.62 12.05
N ALA A 280 -0.44 -11.78 12.63
CA ALA A 280 -0.79 -10.90 13.74
C ALA A 280 -1.88 -9.88 13.34
N SER A 281 -1.78 -9.29 12.15
CA SER A 281 -2.81 -8.41 11.58
C SER A 281 -4.14 -9.16 11.38
N ALA A 282 -4.10 -10.39 10.84
CA ALA A 282 -5.30 -11.21 10.66
C ALA A 282 -5.97 -11.55 12.00
N LEU A 283 -5.19 -11.92 13.02
CA LEU A 283 -5.69 -12.16 14.37
C LEU A 283 -6.29 -10.89 15.00
N THR A 284 -5.66 -9.74 14.81
CA THR A 284 -6.17 -8.44 15.29
C THR A 284 -7.48 -8.07 14.61
N LEU A 285 -7.59 -8.31 13.30
CA LEU A 285 -8.82 -8.10 12.54
C LEU A 285 -9.94 -9.03 13.02
N LEU A 286 -9.64 -10.32 13.20
CA LEU A 286 -10.57 -11.31 13.76
C LEU A 286 -11.02 -10.92 15.17
N HIS A 287 -10.09 -10.44 16.00
CA HIS A 287 -10.39 -9.93 17.34
C HIS A 287 -11.31 -8.70 17.28
N GLY A 288 -11.08 -7.78 16.34
CA GLY A 288 -11.94 -6.62 16.10
C GLY A 288 -13.35 -7.00 15.62
N LEU A 289 -13.48 -8.00 14.74
CA LEU A 289 -14.77 -8.53 14.26
C LEU A 289 -15.58 -9.17 15.40
N GLY A 290 -14.92 -9.74 16.41
CA GLY A 290 -15.57 -10.24 17.62
C GLY A 290 -16.05 -9.14 18.58
N ARG A 291 -15.59 -7.89 18.41
CA ARG A 291 -15.85 -6.76 19.32
C ARG A 291 -17.05 -5.89 18.93
N PHE A 292 -17.85 -6.27 17.94
CA PHE A 292 -19.15 -5.64 17.72
C PHE A 292 -20.16 -6.09 18.79
N GLY A 293 -19.98 -5.61 20.02
CA GLY A 293 -21.04 -5.57 21.02
C GLY A 293 -22.12 -4.57 20.61
N PRO A 294 -23.35 -4.68 21.15
CA PRO A 294 -24.41 -3.73 20.84
C PRO A 294 -23.91 -2.31 21.08
N ALA A 295 -24.15 -1.40 20.12
CA ALA A 295 -23.84 0.01 20.27
C ALA A 295 -24.37 0.47 21.63
N GLN A 296 -23.52 1.01 22.50
CA GLN A 296 -23.96 1.53 23.78
C GLN A 296 -24.98 2.63 23.48
N ALA A 297 -26.26 2.34 23.73
CA ALA A 297 -27.29 3.35 23.67
C ALA A 297 -26.90 4.42 24.69
N GLU A 298 -26.69 5.66 24.23
CA GLU A 298 -26.45 6.78 25.12
C GLU A 298 -27.53 6.75 26.22
N THR A 299 -27.08 6.70 27.47
CA THR A 299 -28.03 6.76 28.59
C THR A 299 -28.65 8.14 28.55
N ARG A 300 -29.92 8.20 28.10
CA ARG A 300 -30.66 9.44 27.87
C ARG A 300 -30.62 10.32 29.11
N ALA A 301 -30.06 11.53 28.97
CA ALA A 301 -29.70 12.43 30.07
C ALA A 301 -30.87 13.00 30.90
N ILE A 302 -32.13 12.76 30.50
CA ILE A 302 -33.31 13.23 31.24
C ILE A 302 -34.38 12.13 31.27
N PRO A 303 -34.65 11.47 32.41
CA PRO A 303 -35.79 10.59 32.56
C PRO A 303 -37.08 11.40 32.68
N PHE A 304 -38.10 11.10 31.87
CA PHE A 304 -39.44 11.68 32.03
C PHE A 304 -40.16 11.09 33.24
N GLY A 305 -40.85 11.94 34.01
CA GLY A 305 -41.77 11.51 35.07
C GLY A 305 -42.01 12.58 36.12
N LYS A 306 -43.13 12.49 36.86
CA LYS A 306 -43.50 13.41 37.96
C LYS A 306 -42.37 13.55 39.00
N ARG A 307 -41.53 12.52 39.17
CA ARG A 307 -40.32 12.54 40.00
C ARG A 307 -39.27 13.56 39.52
N ALA A 308 -39.01 13.62 38.21
CA ALA A 308 -38.01 14.53 37.66
C ALA A 308 -38.42 16.01 37.84
N LEU A 309 -39.71 16.31 37.68
CA LEU A 309 -40.24 17.65 37.95
C LEU A 309 -40.07 18.02 39.42
N VAL A 310 -40.45 17.11 40.33
CA VAL A 310 -40.31 17.33 41.79
C VAL A 310 -38.86 17.56 42.18
N GLU A 311 -37.93 16.77 41.65
CA GLU A 311 -36.51 16.90 41.97
C GLU A 311 -35.90 18.20 41.42
N THR A 312 -36.33 18.61 40.22
CA THR A 312 -35.90 19.89 39.62
C THR A 312 -36.44 21.08 40.41
N THR A 313 -37.73 21.05 40.78
CA THR A 313 -38.32 22.10 41.62
C THR A 313 -37.68 22.16 43.00
N ALA A 314 -37.40 21.01 43.63
CA ALA A 314 -36.70 20.96 44.92
C ALA A 314 -35.31 21.58 44.83
N ARG A 315 -34.56 21.30 43.76
CA ARG A 315 -33.24 21.86 43.51
C ARG A 315 -33.27 23.37 43.30
N LEU A 316 -34.26 23.89 42.56
CA LEU A 316 -34.48 25.32 42.37
C LEU A 316 -34.81 26.02 43.69
N MET A 317 -35.70 25.44 44.50
CA MET A 317 -36.08 25.98 45.80
C MET A 317 -34.90 26.01 46.79
N ARG A 318 -34.07 24.95 46.80
CA ARG A 318 -32.84 24.90 47.60
C ARG A 318 -31.86 26.00 47.19
N ARG A 319 -31.68 26.22 45.89
CA ARG A 319 -30.76 27.25 45.37
C ARG A 319 -31.26 28.69 45.60
N ALA A 320 -32.58 28.89 45.66
CA ALA A 320 -33.19 30.19 45.93
C ALA A 320 -33.18 30.60 47.42
N GLY A 321 -32.74 29.73 48.34
CA GLY A 321 -32.58 30.04 49.77
C GLY A 321 -33.89 30.30 50.53
N ARG A 322 -35.06 30.02 49.95
CA ARG A 322 -36.38 30.32 50.54
C ARG A 322 -36.96 29.17 51.37
N LEU A 323 -36.14 28.55 52.21
CA LEU A 323 -36.56 27.43 53.07
C LEU A 323 -37.59 27.86 54.12
N ASP A 324 -37.49 29.09 54.62
CA ASP A 324 -38.32 29.63 55.71
C ASP A 324 -39.83 29.67 55.37
N HIS A 325 -40.18 29.79 54.09
CA HIS A 325 -41.58 29.81 53.65
C HIS A 325 -42.15 28.43 53.31
N LEU A 326 -41.29 27.40 53.17
CA LEU A 326 -41.73 26.05 52.79
C LEU A 326 -42.39 25.32 53.96
N GLY A 327 -41.86 25.45 55.18
CA GLY A 327 -42.41 24.82 56.38
C GLY A 327 -43.86 25.22 56.64
N GLY A 328 -44.15 26.51 56.64
CA GLY A 328 -45.51 27.05 56.81
C GLY A 328 -46.51 26.53 55.77
N ARG A 329 -46.11 26.53 54.48
CA ARG A 329 -46.96 26.05 53.38
C ARG A 329 -47.19 24.54 53.42
N TYR A 330 -46.15 23.77 53.74
CA TYR A 330 -46.26 22.32 53.89
C TYR A 330 -47.16 21.95 55.07
N ALA A 331 -47.00 22.62 56.22
CA ALA A 331 -47.87 22.42 57.38
C ALA A 331 -49.34 22.76 57.06
N ALA A 332 -49.61 23.84 56.33
CA ALA A 332 -50.97 24.18 55.90
C ALA A 332 -51.58 23.13 54.94
N LEU A 333 -50.79 22.58 54.03
CA LEU A 333 -51.22 21.48 53.14
C LEU A 333 -51.54 20.22 53.94
N MET A 334 -50.66 19.85 54.88
CA MET A 334 -50.85 18.70 55.75
C MET A 334 -52.04 18.87 56.69
N ARG A 335 -52.34 20.10 57.15
CA ARG A 335 -53.56 20.44 57.91
C ARG A 335 -54.83 20.08 57.16
N ARG A 336 -54.95 20.56 55.92
CA ARG A 336 -56.11 20.25 55.07
C ARG A 336 -56.24 18.75 54.81
N ARG A 337 -55.11 18.08 54.58
CA ARG A 337 -55.07 16.63 54.36
C ARG A 337 -55.49 15.85 55.61
N ALA A 338 -54.98 16.22 56.79
CA ALA A 338 -55.36 15.60 58.06
C ALA A 338 -56.85 15.80 58.37
N GLY A 339 -57.38 17.02 58.17
CA GLY A 339 -58.81 17.31 58.28
C GLY A 339 -59.67 16.46 57.35
N ALA A 340 -59.30 16.35 56.08
CA ALA A 340 -60.01 15.52 55.11
C ALA A 340 -60.00 14.03 55.49
N ILE A 341 -58.85 13.50 55.94
CA ILE A 341 -58.71 12.09 56.33
C ILE A 341 -59.52 11.77 57.58
N LEU A 342 -59.54 12.67 58.56
CA LEU A 342 -60.26 12.48 59.81
C LEU A 342 -61.77 12.80 59.70
N GLY A 343 -62.20 13.46 58.63
CA GLY A 343 -63.59 13.80 58.36
C GLY A 343 -64.06 15.08 59.06
N ALA A 344 -63.21 16.12 59.08
CA ALA A 344 -63.57 17.42 59.63
C ALA A 344 -64.71 18.08 58.83
N PRO A 345 -65.67 18.75 59.50
CA PRO A 345 -66.64 19.63 58.85
C PRO A 345 -65.97 20.66 57.92
N GLN A 346 -66.58 20.93 56.76
CA GLN A 346 -65.98 21.75 55.68
C GLN A 346 -65.85 23.25 56.02
N ASP A 347 -66.56 23.70 57.05
CA ASP A 347 -66.60 25.06 57.58
C ASP A 347 -65.47 25.37 58.57
N LEU A 348 -64.79 24.34 59.12
CA LEU A 348 -63.68 24.53 60.05
C LEU A 348 -62.40 24.93 59.32
N ARG A 349 -61.82 26.06 59.73
CA ARG A 349 -60.56 26.59 59.20
C ARG A 349 -59.53 26.80 60.29
N ASP A 350 -58.28 26.79 59.87
CA ASP A 350 -57.10 27.20 60.64
C ASP A 350 -57.04 26.64 62.07
N GLU A 351 -57.07 27.50 63.09
CA GLU A 351 -56.91 27.12 64.50
C GLU A 351 -58.06 26.25 65.01
N ALA A 352 -59.29 26.49 64.52
CA ALA A 352 -60.44 25.67 64.85
C ALA A 352 -60.31 24.25 64.30
N LEU A 353 -59.71 24.11 63.10
CA LEU A 353 -59.40 22.81 62.51
C LEU A 353 -58.28 22.10 63.29
N ASP A 354 -57.26 22.83 63.73
CA ASP A 354 -56.19 22.26 64.56
C ASP A 354 -56.72 21.74 65.91
N HIS A 355 -57.59 22.50 66.58
CA HIS A 355 -58.25 22.05 67.80
C HIS A 355 -59.17 20.85 67.59
N TRP A 356 -59.82 20.77 66.43
CA TRP A 356 -60.65 19.61 66.06
C TRP A 356 -59.80 18.36 65.82
N ILE A 357 -58.66 18.51 65.11
CA ILE A 357 -57.70 17.42 64.88
C ILE A 357 -57.07 16.96 66.21
N ALA A 358 -56.69 17.92 67.08
CA ALA A 358 -56.08 17.64 68.38
C ALA A 358 -57.01 16.85 69.31
N ARG A 359 -58.33 17.11 69.29
CA ARG A 359 -59.31 16.36 70.09
C ARG A 359 -59.41 14.88 69.70
N ARG A 360 -59.12 14.52 68.45
CA ARG A 360 -59.13 13.12 67.98
C ARG A 360 -57.77 12.44 68.00
N GLY A 361 -56.67 13.20 68.03
CA GLY A 361 -55.31 12.69 68.18
C GLY A 361 -54.88 12.66 69.65
N LYS A 362 -55.28 11.63 70.41
CA LYS A 362 -54.86 11.43 71.81
C LYS A 362 -53.38 11.01 71.96
N ASP A 363 -52.44 11.77 71.42
CA ASP A 363 -51.01 11.38 71.36
C ASP A 363 -50.05 12.32 72.12
N GLY A 364 -50.54 13.28 72.92
CA GLY A 364 -49.67 14.13 73.76
C GLY A 364 -48.57 14.86 72.98
N LYS A 365 -47.30 14.67 73.37
CA LYS A 365 -46.12 15.31 72.72
C LYS A 365 -45.93 14.91 71.25
N ASP A 366 -46.53 13.81 70.80
CA ASP A 366 -46.51 13.34 69.41
C ASP A 366 -47.81 13.68 68.66
N GLY A 367 -48.58 14.64 69.19
CA GLY A 367 -49.81 15.13 68.58
C GLY A 367 -49.59 15.98 67.33
N TYR A 368 -50.64 16.11 66.52
CA TYR A 368 -50.62 16.91 65.30
C TYR A 368 -50.13 18.35 65.51
N ALA A 369 -50.53 19.00 66.62
CA ALA A 369 -50.17 20.39 66.92
C ALA A 369 -48.65 20.57 67.13
N SER A 370 -48.01 19.70 67.92
CA SER A 370 -46.56 19.78 68.16
C SER A 370 -45.75 19.45 66.90
N LEU A 371 -46.20 18.46 66.11
CA LEU A 371 -45.56 18.09 64.84
C LEU A 371 -45.71 19.17 63.77
N SER A 372 -46.88 19.79 63.66
CA SER A 372 -47.13 20.92 62.76
C SER A 372 -46.29 22.14 63.15
N ASP A 373 -46.16 22.44 64.44
CA ASP A 373 -45.32 23.53 64.92
C ASP A 373 -43.83 23.28 64.70
N ALA A 374 -43.36 22.04 64.87
CA ALA A 374 -41.98 21.66 64.58
C ALA A 374 -41.62 21.88 63.10
N VAL A 375 -42.55 21.61 62.17
CA VAL A 375 -42.37 21.90 60.73
C VAL A 375 -42.32 23.40 60.46
N ARG A 376 -43.13 24.21 61.16
CA ARG A 376 -43.17 25.66 60.98
C ARG A 376 -41.94 26.38 61.51
N LYS A 377 -41.37 25.89 62.62
CA LYS A 377 -40.24 26.50 63.32
C LYS A 377 -38.88 25.97 62.85
N ALA A 378 -38.85 25.02 61.92
CA ALA A 378 -37.61 24.45 61.40
C ALA A 378 -36.79 25.51 60.65
N ALA A 379 -35.54 25.73 61.10
CA ALA A 379 -34.66 26.77 60.56
C ALA A 379 -33.67 26.26 59.49
N ASN A 380 -33.53 24.94 59.33
CA ASN A 380 -32.63 24.34 58.34
C ASN A 380 -33.30 23.15 57.60
N GLU A 381 -32.71 22.77 56.46
CA GLU A 381 -33.24 21.70 55.57
C GLU A 381 -33.36 20.35 56.29
N THR A 382 -32.40 20.03 57.16
CA THR A 382 -32.36 18.77 57.91
C THR A 382 -33.52 18.68 58.89
N ASP A 383 -33.73 19.73 59.68
CA ASP A 383 -34.80 19.82 60.68
C ASP A 383 -36.17 19.85 60.00
N LEU A 384 -36.29 20.59 58.90
CA LEU A 384 -37.54 20.66 58.14
C LEU A 384 -37.90 19.29 57.54
N THR A 385 -36.93 18.57 56.98
CA THR A 385 -37.15 17.23 56.41
C THR A 385 -37.51 16.22 57.48
N ALA A 386 -36.82 16.24 58.62
CA ALA A 386 -37.11 15.37 59.76
C ALA A 386 -38.50 15.64 60.34
N ALA A 387 -38.87 16.90 60.57
CA ALA A 387 -40.17 17.29 61.07
C ALA A 387 -41.29 16.97 60.06
N ALA A 388 -41.07 17.22 58.76
CA ALA A 388 -42.03 16.93 57.69
C ALA A 388 -42.28 15.42 57.56
N ARG A 389 -41.24 14.59 57.68
CA ARG A 389 -41.37 13.13 57.68
C ARG A 389 -42.21 12.65 58.86
N ARG A 390 -41.93 13.12 60.07
CA ARG A 390 -42.71 12.76 61.27
C ARG A 390 -44.18 13.17 61.15
N LEU A 391 -44.46 14.37 60.66
CA LEU A 391 -45.83 14.84 60.42
C LEU A 391 -46.54 13.98 59.35
N HIS A 392 -45.84 13.65 58.25
CA HIS A 392 -46.39 12.80 57.20
C HIS A 392 -46.68 11.37 57.70
N GLU A 393 -45.76 10.77 58.44
CA GLU A 393 -45.91 9.44 59.03
C GLU A 393 -47.08 9.39 60.01
N TRP A 394 -47.24 10.43 60.84
CA TRP A 394 -48.39 10.56 61.74
C TRP A 394 -49.71 10.55 60.96
N ILE A 395 -49.82 11.36 59.89
CA ILE A 395 -51.03 11.40 59.03
C ILE A 395 -51.25 10.06 58.31
N ALA A 396 -50.19 9.44 57.79
CA ALA A 396 -50.26 8.17 57.07
C ALA A 396 -50.71 7.02 57.97
N ARG A 397 -50.27 7.00 59.23
CA ARG A 397 -50.73 6.05 60.24
C ARG A 397 -52.24 6.20 60.49
N ARG A 398 -52.73 7.42 60.69
CA ARG A 398 -54.18 7.70 60.87
C ARG A 398 -55.02 7.32 59.66
N PHE A 399 -54.47 7.45 58.45
CA PHE A 399 -55.14 6.97 57.24
C PHE A 399 -55.27 5.45 57.21
N ARG A 400 -54.24 4.71 57.64
CA ARG A 400 -54.26 3.24 57.71
C ARG A 400 -55.21 2.71 58.78
N GLU A 401 -55.34 3.40 59.92
CA GLU A 401 -56.27 3.01 61.00
C GLU A 401 -57.76 3.16 60.63
N ARG A 402 -58.08 3.90 59.55
CA ARG A 402 -59.46 4.16 59.11
C ARG A 402 -59.94 3.25 57.98
N ARG A 403 -59.04 2.44 57.42
CA ARG A 403 -59.29 1.55 56.29
C ARG A 403 -59.35 0.11 56.79
#